data_AF-A0A540M095-F1
#
_entry.id   AF-A0A540M095-F1
#
_cell.length_a   1.000
_cell.length_b   1.000
_cell.length_c   1.000
_cell.angle_alpha   90.00
_cell.angle_beta   90.00
_cell.angle_gamma   90.00
#
_symmetry.space_group_name_H-M   'P 1'
#
loop_
_entity.id
_entity.type
_entity.pdbx_description
1 polymer ?
#
loop_
_entity_poly.entity_id
_entity_poly.type
_entity_poly.pdbx_seq_one_letter_code
_entity_poly.pdbx_strand_id
1 'polypeptide(L)'
;MVIAALVEMKKLKTAEDYGLLDTPSATVPMSVWWLVPQYLLAGLADFFTMVGLQEFFYDQVPNELRSVGLALCLSIFGVGSFLSSFLISAIDDVTSLEGESSWFSNNLNRAHLDYFYWLLGGISVVQLLIYLYFAKSYSYKSQAL
;
A
#
# COMPACT_ATOMS: atom_id res chain seq x y z
N MET A 1 -4.96 -3.54 0.20
CA MET A 1 -5.59 -2.34 -0.41
C MET A 1 -7.05 -2.54 -0.78
N VAL A 2 -7.46 -3.65 -1.41
CA VAL A 2 -8.88 -3.92 -1.74
C VAL A 2 -9.83 -3.82 -0.53
N ILE A 3 -9.48 -4.41 0.62
CA ILE A 3 -10.30 -4.33 1.83
C ILE A 3 -10.43 -2.87 2.31
N ALA A 4 -9.35 -2.08 2.22
CA ALA A 4 -9.37 -0.67 2.57
C ALA A 4 -10.30 0.13 1.66
N ALA A 5 -10.29 -0.15 0.36
CA ALA A 5 -11.23 0.44 -0.59
C ALA A 5 -12.68 0.14 -0.19
N LEU A 6 -13.00 -1.12 0.13
CA LEU A 6 -14.35 -1.51 0.54
C LEU A 6 -14.80 -0.84 1.86
N VAL A 7 -13.89 -0.72 2.83
CA VAL A 7 -14.15 -0.04 4.10
C VAL A 7 -14.39 1.46 3.88
N GLU A 8 -13.60 2.09 3.01
CA GLU A 8 -13.74 3.51 2.67
C GLU A 8 -15.05 3.79 1.93
N MET A 9 -15.40 2.96 0.94
CA MET A 9 -16.69 3.04 0.25
C MET A 9 -17.87 2.95 1.24
N LYS A 10 -17.75 2.07 2.24
CA LYS A 10 -18.75 1.96 3.30
C LYS A 10 -18.82 3.20 4.19
N LYS A 11 -17.66 3.78 4.54
CA LYS A 11 -17.60 5.05 5.30
C LYS A 11 -18.28 6.17 4.52
N LEU A 12 -17.94 6.34 3.24
CA LEU A 12 -18.50 7.40 2.39
C LEU A 12 -20.02 7.26 2.25
N LYS A 13 -20.52 6.04 2.00
CA LYS A 13 -21.97 5.79 1.96
C LYS A 13 -22.67 6.14 3.28
N THR A 14 -22.04 5.81 4.41
CA THR A 14 -22.60 6.16 5.74
C THR A 14 -22.56 7.68 5.97
N ALA A 15 -21.54 8.38 5.48
CA ALA A 15 -21.50 9.85 5.57
C ALA A 15 -22.61 10.50 4.73
N GLU A 16 -22.90 9.95 3.54
CA GLU A 16 -24.00 10.38 2.67
C GLU A 16 -25.38 10.13 3.30
N ASP A 17 -25.63 8.91 3.79
CA ASP A 17 -26.91 8.52 4.39
C ASP A 17 -27.29 9.39 5.62
N TYR A 18 -26.29 9.92 6.33
CA TYR A 18 -26.46 10.80 7.49
C TYR A 18 -26.33 12.29 7.15
N GLY A 19 -26.15 12.66 5.87
CA GLY A 19 -26.03 14.05 5.41
C GLY A 19 -24.79 14.78 5.91
N LEU A 20 -23.71 14.05 6.22
CA LEU A 20 -22.49 14.56 6.86
C LEU A 20 -21.41 15.01 5.85
N LEU A 21 -21.73 15.01 4.56
CA LEU A 21 -20.79 15.31 3.46
C LEU A 21 -20.17 16.71 3.57
N ASP A 22 -20.93 17.70 4.05
CA ASP A 22 -20.47 19.10 4.16
C ASP A 22 -19.94 19.47 5.56
N THR A 23 -19.90 18.50 6.48
CA THR A 23 -19.37 18.68 7.83
C THR A 23 -18.03 17.95 7.98
N PRO A 24 -16.89 18.60 7.67
CA PRO A 24 -15.58 17.94 7.61
C PRO A 24 -15.11 17.39 8.96
N SER A 25 -15.62 17.90 10.09
CA SER A 25 -15.29 17.42 11.44
C SER A 25 -16.36 16.49 12.03
N ALA A 26 -17.43 16.18 11.29
CA ALA A 26 -18.44 15.26 11.79
C ALA A 26 -17.89 13.84 11.82
N THR A 27 -18.04 13.19 12.97
CA THR A 27 -17.66 11.78 13.13
C THR A 27 -18.69 10.92 12.40
N VAL A 28 -18.27 10.19 11.37
CA VAL A 28 -19.12 9.22 10.69
C VAL A 28 -19.48 8.11 11.71
N PRO A 29 -20.77 7.78 11.89
CA PRO A 29 -21.22 6.79 12.87
C PRO A 29 -20.89 5.36 12.39
N MET A 30 -19.61 5.02 12.36
CA MET A 30 -19.08 3.74 11.91
C MET A 30 -18.19 3.12 12.98
N SER A 31 -18.33 1.81 13.17
CA SER A 31 -17.51 1.10 14.15
C SER A 31 -16.04 1.00 13.69
N VAL A 32 -15.11 1.30 14.60
CA VAL A 32 -13.66 1.18 14.37
C VAL A 32 -13.25 -0.26 14.01
N TRP A 33 -14.04 -1.26 14.40
CA TRP A 33 -13.80 -2.68 14.10
C TRP A 33 -13.68 -3.00 12.61
N TRP A 34 -14.25 -2.16 11.72
CA TRP A 34 -14.10 -2.32 10.27
C TRP A 34 -12.66 -2.14 9.77
N LEU A 35 -11.81 -1.46 10.54
CA LEU A 35 -10.39 -1.28 10.20
C LEU A 35 -9.54 -2.50 10.59
N VAL A 36 -10.02 -3.36 11.49
CA VAL A 36 -9.25 -4.49 12.00
C VAL A 36 -8.79 -5.46 10.90
N PRO A 37 -9.64 -5.90 9.95
CA PRO A 37 -9.23 -6.85 8.92
C PRO A 37 -8.09 -6.33 8.04
N GLN A 38 -8.13 -5.05 7.63
CA GLN A 38 -7.10 -4.47 6.78
C GLN A 38 -5.76 -4.31 7.51
N TYR A 39 -5.77 -3.88 8.79
CA TYR A 39 -4.54 -3.69 9.56
C TYR A 39 -3.91 -5.01 9.97
N LEU A 40 -4.72 -6.02 10.29
CA LEU A 40 -4.22 -7.35 10.60
C LEU A 40 -3.52 -7.98 9.40
N LEU A 41 -4.13 -7.92 8.22
CA LEU A 41 -3.53 -8.45 7.00
C LEU A 41 -2.28 -7.68 6.57
N ALA A 42 -2.29 -6.35 6.68
CA ALA A 42 -1.12 -5.52 6.39
C ALA A 42 0.04 -5.86 7.34
N GLY A 43 -0.23 -5.96 8.65
CA GLY A 43 0.79 -6.29 9.64
C GLY A 43 1.39 -7.69 9.42
N LEU A 44 0.57 -8.69 9.07
CA LEU A 44 1.07 -10.01 8.71
C LEU A 44 1.93 -9.96 7.44
N ALA A 45 1.48 -9.24 6.40
CA ALA A 45 2.22 -9.11 5.16
C ALA A 45 3.58 -8.43 5.37
N ASP A 46 3.64 -7.35 6.15
CA ASP A 46 4.89 -6.65 6.47
C ASP A 46 5.85 -7.55 7.26
N PHE A 47 5.33 -8.29 8.25
CA PHE A 47 6.13 -9.23 9.04
C PHE A 47 6.77 -10.31 8.16
N PHE A 48 5.98 -11.01 7.34
CA PHE A 48 6.49 -12.06 6.46
C PHE A 48 7.44 -11.51 5.41
N THR A 49 7.16 -10.33 4.85
CA THR A 49 8.02 -9.72 3.85
C THR A 49 9.37 -9.33 4.45
N MET A 50 9.38 -8.72 5.63
CA MET A 50 10.63 -8.31 6.29
C MET A 50 11.50 -9.51 6.64
N VAL A 51 10.91 -10.53 7.29
CA VAL A 51 11.63 -11.75 7.69
C VAL A 51 12.12 -12.51 6.44
N GLY A 52 11.24 -12.73 5.46
CA GLY A 52 11.58 -13.47 4.25
C GLY A 52 12.65 -12.78 3.40
N LEU A 53 12.60 -11.45 3.29
CA LEU A 53 13.63 -10.69 2.59
C LEU A 53 14.97 -10.78 3.32
N GLN A 54 14.97 -10.66 4.65
CA GLN A 54 16.19 -10.74 5.45
C GLN A 54 16.85 -12.12 5.35
N GLU A 55 16.08 -13.21 5.49
CA GLU A 55 16.59 -14.58 5.36
C GLU A 55 17.10 -14.86 3.94
N PHE A 56 16.34 -14.49 2.91
CA PHE A 56 16.74 -14.68 1.52
C PHE A 56 18.07 -13.98 1.21
N PHE A 57 18.22 -12.71 1.61
CA PHE A 57 19.47 -11.99 1.39
C PHE A 57 20.62 -12.54 2.24
N TYR A 58 20.34 -12.99 3.47
CA TYR A 58 21.35 -13.62 4.32
C TYR A 58 21.93 -14.88 3.68
N ASP A 59 21.09 -15.68 3.02
CA ASP A 59 21.46 -16.96 2.41
C ASP A 59 22.04 -16.83 1.00
N GLN A 60 21.53 -15.89 0.18
CA GLN A 60 21.94 -15.79 -1.23
C GLN A 60 23.14 -14.87 -1.46
N VAL A 61 23.39 -13.89 -0.58
CA VAL A 61 24.49 -12.93 -0.73
C VAL A 61 25.79 -13.52 -0.17
N PRO A 62 26.91 -13.47 -0.91
CA PRO A 62 28.20 -13.94 -0.40
C PRO A 62 28.63 -13.13 0.84
N ASN A 63 29.37 -13.76 1.74
CA ASN A 63 29.69 -13.22 3.07
C ASN A 63 30.36 -11.84 3.00
N GLU A 64 31.16 -11.58 1.97
CA GLU A 64 31.90 -10.34 1.76
C GLU A 64 30.98 -9.16 1.40
N LEU A 65 29.78 -9.43 0.85
CA LEU A 65 28.82 -8.42 0.39
C LEU A 65 27.59 -8.31 1.30
N ARG A 66 27.57 -8.98 2.45
CA ARG A 66 26.40 -9.01 3.34
C ARG A 66 25.95 -7.62 3.81
N SER A 67 26.90 -6.71 4.10
CA SER A 67 26.58 -5.32 4.48
C SER A 67 25.93 -4.53 3.34
N VAL A 68 26.41 -4.72 2.11
CA VAL A 68 25.83 -4.12 0.90
C VAL A 68 24.44 -4.69 0.61
N GLY A 69 24.24 -5.99 0.82
CA GLY A 69 22.94 -6.64 0.71
C GLY A 69 21.90 -6.05 1.66
N LEU A 70 22.27 -5.84 2.93
CA LEU A 70 21.39 -5.17 3.91
C LEU A 70 21.09 -3.72 3.54
N ALA A 71 22.08 -2.98 3.03
CA ALA A 71 21.87 -1.61 2.55
C ALA A 71 20.91 -1.56 1.36
N LEU A 72 20.97 -2.53 0.45
CA LEU A 72 20.02 -2.69 -0.65
C LEU A 72 18.62 -3.06 -0.14
N CYS A 73 18.49 -3.92 0.87
CA CYS A 73 17.19 -4.19 1.50
C CYS A 73 16.56 -2.93 2.09
N LEU A 74 17.35 -2.13 2.80
CA LEU A 74 16.87 -0.85 3.36
C LEU A 74 16.52 0.16 2.28
N SER A 75 17.29 0.21 1.17
CA SER A 75 17.03 1.14 0.09
C SER A 75 15.71 0.85 -0.63
N ILE A 76 15.25 -0.41 -0.68
CA ILE A 76 13.92 -0.77 -1.20
C ILE A 76 12.81 -0.01 -0.47
N PHE A 77 12.87 0.09 0.87
CA PHE A 77 11.89 0.86 1.65
C PHE A 77 11.96 2.37 1.38
N GLY A 78 13.19 2.89 1.21
CA GLY A 78 13.41 4.28 0.85
C GLY A 78 12.82 4.62 -0.53
N VAL A 79 13.12 3.80 -1.53
CA VAL A 79 12.55 3.92 -2.88
C VAL A 79 11.04 3.79 -2.86
N GLY A 80 10.49 2.86 -2.08
CA GLY A 80 9.05 2.70 -1.88
C GLY A 80 8.39 3.98 -1.33
N SER A 81 9.02 4.62 -0.34
CA SER A 81 8.54 5.89 0.21
C SER A 81 8.54 7.01 -0.83
N PHE A 82 9.62 7.13 -1.62
CA PHE A 82 9.66 8.13 -2.69
C PHE A 82 8.62 7.87 -3.78
N LEU A 83 8.42 6.61 -4.17
CA LEU A 83 7.42 6.24 -5.15
C LEU A 83 6.00 6.53 -4.63
N SER A 84 5.73 6.29 -3.35
CA SER A 84 4.46 6.63 -2.71
C SER A 84 4.19 8.14 -2.76
N SER A 85 5.16 8.96 -2.37
CA SER A 85 5.03 10.42 -2.42
C SER A 85 4.84 10.94 -3.85
N PHE A 86 5.60 10.38 -4.80
CA PHE A 86 5.46 10.71 -6.22
C PHE A 86 4.07 10.35 -6.73
N LEU A 87 3.57 9.15 -6.43
CA LEU A 87 2.25 8.70 -6.86
C LEU A 87 1.14 9.60 -6.31
N ILE A 88 1.20 9.94 -5.02
CA ILE A 88 0.22 10.86 -4.40
C ILE A 88 0.27 12.22 -5.08
N SER A 89 1.46 12.80 -5.25
CA SER A 89 1.63 14.11 -5.88
C SER A 89 1.15 14.12 -7.33
N ALA A 90 1.44 13.07 -8.10
CA ALA A 90 1.00 12.97 -9.50
C ALA A 90 -0.52 12.82 -9.61
N ILE A 91 -1.13 12.03 -8.74
CA ILE A 91 -2.60 11.87 -8.72
C ILE A 91 -3.26 13.18 -8.30
N ASP A 92 -2.75 13.85 -7.27
CA ASP A 92 -3.30 15.13 -6.81
C ASP A 92 -3.19 16.22 -7.88
N ASP A 93 -2.06 16.30 -8.59
CA ASP A 93 -1.90 17.21 -9.73
C ASP A 93 -2.91 16.90 -10.85
N VAL A 94 -3.06 15.63 -11.24
CA VAL A 94 -3.99 15.22 -12.30
C VAL A 94 -5.45 15.45 -11.91
N THR A 95 -5.84 15.15 -10.66
CA THR A 95 -7.24 15.23 -10.21
C THR A 95 -7.65 16.62 -9.71
N SER A 96 -6.70 17.51 -9.37
CA SER A 96 -7.01 18.89 -9.00
C SER A 96 -7.28 19.81 -10.20
N LEU A 97 -6.87 19.40 -11.41
CA LEU A 97 -7.03 20.20 -12.64
C LEU A 97 -8.49 20.34 -13.13
N GLU A 98 -9.41 19.47 -12.71
CA GLU A 98 -10.78 19.43 -13.24
C GLU A 98 -11.80 20.30 -12.46
N GLY A 99 -11.40 21.04 -11.43
CA GLY A 99 -12.30 21.92 -10.67
C GLY A 99 -13.32 21.19 -9.77
N GLU A 100 -13.35 19.86 -9.80
CA GLU A 100 -14.00 18.99 -8.82
C GLU A 100 -13.05 18.63 -7.67
N SER A 101 -13.59 18.09 -6.58
CA SER A 101 -12.82 17.70 -5.40
C SER A 101 -11.80 16.61 -5.74
N SER A 102 -10.50 16.93 -5.61
CA SER A 102 -9.38 15.97 -5.67
C SER A 102 -9.66 14.72 -4.82
N TRP A 103 -9.12 13.57 -5.21
CA TRP A 103 -9.19 12.31 -4.44
C TRP A 103 -8.72 12.50 -2.99
N PHE A 104 -7.86 13.50 -2.75
CA PHE A 104 -7.31 13.87 -1.45
C PHE A 104 -7.90 15.17 -0.88
N SER A 105 -9.20 15.43 -1.11
CA SER A 105 -9.87 16.60 -0.55
C SER A 105 -9.64 16.75 0.96
N ASN A 106 -9.42 17.99 1.42
CA ASN A 106 -9.29 18.32 2.85
C ASN A 106 -10.53 17.91 3.67
N ASN A 107 -11.69 17.77 3.01
CA ASN A 107 -12.87 17.17 3.60
C ASN A 107 -12.89 15.66 3.30
N LEU A 108 -12.51 14.85 4.28
CA LEU A 108 -12.50 13.37 4.19
C LEU A 108 -13.88 12.76 3.87
N ASN A 109 -14.97 13.47 4.09
CA ASN A 109 -16.32 13.01 3.73
C ASN A 109 -16.64 13.25 2.25
N ARG A 110 -15.87 14.11 1.57
CA ARG A 110 -15.91 14.34 0.11
C ARG A 110 -14.70 13.76 -0.62
N ALA A 111 -13.67 13.31 0.11
CA ALA A 111 -12.49 12.69 -0.47
C ALA A 111 -12.82 11.27 -0.95
N HIS A 112 -12.42 10.95 -2.17
CA HIS A 112 -12.59 9.63 -2.77
C HIS A 112 -11.31 8.79 -2.63
N LEU A 113 -10.93 8.52 -1.37
CA LEU A 113 -9.76 7.69 -1.04
C LEU A 113 -9.94 6.24 -1.49
N ASP A 114 -11.17 5.80 -1.73
CA ASP A 114 -11.49 4.49 -2.27
C ASP A 114 -10.90 4.28 -3.67
N TYR A 115 -10.90 5.31 -4.54
CA TYR A 115 -10.26 5.24 -5.85
C TYR A 115 -8.74 5.05 -5.75
N PHE A 116 -8.10 5.76 -4.83
CA PHE A 116 -6.68 5.59 -4.56
C PHE A 116 -6.36 4.17 -4.07
N TYR A 117 -7.17 3.61 -3.17
CA TYR A 117 -6.99 2.23 -2.69
C TYR A 117 -7.25 1.18 -3.76
N TRP A 118 -8.20 1.40 -4.67
CA TRP A 118 -8.41 0.52 -5.83
C TRP A 118 -7.21 0.55 -6.78
N LEU A 119 -6.67 1.73 -7.08
CA LEU A 119 -5.47 1.91 -7.89
C LEU A 119 -4.27 1.19 -7.28
N LEU A 120 -4.03 1.38 -5.97
CA LEU A 120 -2.97 0.65 -5.27
C LEU A 120 -3.21 -0.87 -5.27
N GLY A 121 -4.47 -1.31 -5.19
CA GLY A 121 -4.86 -2.71 -5.33
C GLY A 121 -4.44 -3.29 -6.69
N GLY A 122 -4.72 -2.56 -7.78
CA GLY A 122 -4.31 -2.94 -9.13
C GLY A 122 -2.78 -3.01 -9.28
N ILE A 123 -2.06 -1.98 -8.82
CA ILE A 123 -0.59 -1.96 -8.82
C ILE A 123 -0.03 -3.15 -8.03
N SER A 124 -0.61 -3.48 -6.87
CA SER A 124 -0.18 -4.62 -6.04
C SER A 124 -0.32 -5.96 -6.78
N VAL A 125 -1.40 -6.14 -7.54
CA VAL A 125 -1.61 -7.36 -8.35
C VAL A 125 -0.54 -7.46 -9.44
N VAL A 126 -0.26 -6.36 -10.15
CA VAL A 126 0.79 -6.32 -11.18
C VAL A 126 2.16 -6.63 -10.56
N GLN A 127 2.48 -6.03 -9.41
CA GLN A 127 3.72 -6.30 -8.69
C GLN A 127 3.84 -7.77 -8.29
N LEU A 128 2.75 -8.40 -7.82
CA LEU A 128 2.72 -9.82 -7.49
C LEU A 128 2.99 -10.70 -8.73
N LEU A 129 2.38 -10.39 -9.87
CA LEU A 129 2.61 -11.14 -11.12
C LEU A 129 4.06 -11.05 -11.58
N ILE A 130 4.65 -9.84 -11.52
CA ILE A 130 6.06 -9.63 -11.83
C ILE A 130 6.95 -10.42 -10.86
N TYR A 131 6.65 -10.37 -9.56
CA TYR A 131 7.37 -11.14 -8.54
C TYR A 131 7.31 -12.65 -8.84
N LEU A 132 6.13 -13.19 -9.13
CA LEU A 132 5.95 -14.62 -9.45
C LEU A 132 6.71 -15.03 -10.71
N TYR A 133 6.76 -14.16 -11.72
CA TYR A 133 7.55 -14.39 -12.93
C TYR A 133 9.04 -14.51 -12.60
N PHE A 134 9.59 -13.55 -11.84
CA PHE A 134 11.00 -13.60 -11.42
C PHE A 134 11.28 -14.77 -10.49
N ALA A 135 10.41 -15.05 -9.52
CA ALA A 135 10.55 -16.16 -8.58
C ALA A 135 10.61 -17.51 -9.30
N LYS A 136 9.81 -17.71 -10.36
CA LYS A 136 9.87 -18.92 -11.18
C LYS A 136 11.11 -19.01 -12.05
N SER A 137 11.64 -17.88 -12.51
CA SER A 137 12.84 -17.83 -13.34
C SER A 137 14.13 -17.86 -12.52
N TYR A 138 14.05 -17.67 -11.21
CA TYR A 138 15.21 -17.59 -10.32
C TYR A 138 15.74 -19.00 -10.01
N SER A 139 17.00 -19.25 -10.34
CA SER A 139 17.68 -20.50 -9.99
C SER A 139 18.37 -20.34 -8.65
N TYR A 140 17.91 -21.05 -7.63
CA TYR A 140 18.53 -21.05 -6.31
C TYR A 140 19.97 -21.59 -6.38
N LYS A 141 20.89 -21.00 -5.61
CA LYS A 141 22.20 -21.61 -5.38
C LYS A 141 22.00 -22.94 -4.64
N SER A 142 22.57 -24.02 -5.18
CA SER A 142 22.65 -25.30 -4.47
C SER A 142 23.50 -25.10 -3.21
N GLN A 143 22.94 -25.41 -2.04
CA GLN A 143 23.76 -25.67 -0.86
C GLN A 143 24.63 -26.89 -1.16
N ALA A 144 25.95 -26.68 -1.27
CA ALA A 144 26.89 -27.79 -1.19
C ALA A 144 26.86 -28.27 0.27
N LEU A 145 26.23 -29.44 0.48
CA LEU A 145 26.34 -30.24 1.70
C LEU A 145 27.81 -30.64 1.94
#